data_AF-A0A177G668-F1
#
_entry.id   AF-A0A177G668-F1
#
_cell.length_a   1.000
_cell.length_b   1.000
_cell.length_c   1.000
_cell.angle_alpha   90.00
_cell.angle_beta   90.00
_cell.angle_gamma   90.00
#
_symmetry.space_group_name_H-M   'P 1'
#
loop_
_entity.id
_entity.type
_entity.pdbx_description
1 polymer ?
#
loop_
_entity_poly.entity_id
_entity_poly.type
_entity_poly.pdbx_seq_one_letter_code
_entity_poly.pdbx_strand_id
1 'polypeptide(L)'
;MQAVLYYLGLNGTKPAPLQLPVLMERQMSCAEYAESRQKLLRILLNEKACRVWVKGHCLDAEHKRARLIEQWHEVRAPEVEKAEQAVVQLQTLARPSRRIPEEVRARIAMLKRRGNFQGALNEVRLLDTVPRSQSVGQPVNRMSLQPLERGRRGHQEQKMSL
;
A
#
# COMPACT_ATOMS: atom_id res chain seq x y z
N MET A 1 10.37 21.68 27.47
CA MET A 1 11.84 21.71 27.69
C MET A 1 12.32 22.94 28.47
N GLN A 2 11.82 24.16 28.22
CA GLN A 2 12.26 25.38 28.92
C GLN A 2 12.05 25.38 30.45
N ALA A 3 10.96 24.78 30.95
CA ALA A 3 10.69 24.72 32.39
C ALA A 3 11.74 23.90 33.16
N VAL A 4 12.15 22.75 32.60
CA VAL A 4 13.19 21.90 33.17
C VAL A 4 14.51 22.66 33.27
N LEU A 5 14.87 23.44 32.25
CA LEU A 5 16.08 24.25 32.24
C LEU A 5 16.05 25.38 33.28
N TYR A 6 14.90 26.02 33.52
CA TYR A 6 14.76 27.04 34.57
C TYR A 6 14.91 26.46 35.98
N TYR A 7 14.26 25.34 36.28
CA TYR A 7 14.36 24.70 37.60
C TYR A 7 15.73 24.08 37.87
N LEU A 8 16.49 23.75 36.82
CA LEU A 8 17.89 23.34 36.92
C LEU A 8 18.88 24.52 36.98
N GLY A 9 18.39 25.77 36.96
CA GLY A 9 19.23 26.98 37.01
C GLY A 9 19.99 27.26 35.71
N LEU A 10 19.69 26.54 34.63
CA LEU A 10 20.34 26.65 33.32
C LEU A 10 19.67 27.71 32.42
N ASN A 11 18.59 28.34 32.89
CA ASN A 11 17.92 29.43 32.22
C ASN A 11 17.37 30.44 33.24
N GLY A 12 17.58 31.73 33.00
CA GLY A 12 17.14 32.82 33.90
C GLY A 12 15.68 33.26 33.69
N THR A 13 15.04 32.83 32.61
CA THR A 13 13.65 33.20 32.30
C THR A 13 12.67 32.23 32.96
N LYS A 14 11.83 32.73 33.87
CA LYS A 14 10.78 31.96 34.53
C LYS A 14 9.80 31.42 33.47
N PRO A 15 9.55 30.10 33.42
CA PRO A 15 8.62 29.52 32.46
C PRO A 15 7.19 29.97 32.80
N ALA A 16 6.35 30.04 31.77
CA ALA A 16 4.91 30.21 31.95
C ALA A 16 4.35 29.09 32.87
N PRO A 17 3.41 29.39 33.78
CA PRO A 17 2.80 28.39 34.63
C PRO A 17 2.17 27.29 33.78
N LEU A 18 2.36 26.03 34.20
CA LEU A 18 1.71 24.89 33.56
C LEU A 18 0.20 25.07 33.69
N GLN A 19 -0.47 25.29 32.56
CA GLN A 19 -1.92 25.24 32.48
C GLN A 19 -2.32 23.76 32.58
N LEU A 20 -2.43 23.28 33.81
CA LEU A 20 -3.04 21.99 34.09
C LEU A 20 -4.56 22.14 33.89
N PRO A 21 -5.24 21.15 33.28
CA PRO A 21 -6.69 21.16 33.15
C PRO A 21 -7.34 21.49 34.48
N VAL A 22 -8.35 22.38 34.45
CA VAL A 22 -9.02 22.85 35.66
C VAL A 22 -9.61 21.63 36.38
N LEU A 23 -9.57 21.62 37.72
CA LEU A 23 -9.96 20.46 38.54
C LEU A 23 -11.32 19.83 38.13
N MET A 24 -12.29 20.61 37.64
CA MET A 24 -13.55 20.09 37.10
C MET A 24 -13.38 19.25 35.83
N GLU A 25 -12.57 19.66 34.86
CA GLU A 25 -12.30 18.87 33.64
C GLU A 25 -11.59 17.55 33.99
N ARG A 26 -10.73 17.59 35.01
CA ARG A 26 -10.10 16.39 35.57
C ARG A 26 -11.10 15.50 36.32
N GLN A 27 -12.07 16.06 37.04
CA GLN A 27 -13.10 15.29 37.73
C GLN A 27 -14.10 14.65 36.77
N MET A 28 -14.52 15.37 35.73
CA MET A 28 -15.40 14.85 34.67
C MET A 28 -14.74 13.69 33.93
N SER A 29 -13.47 13.84 33.51
CA SER A 29 -12.71 12.76 32.88
C SER A 29 -12.44 11.57 33.82
N CYS A 30 -12.23 11.80 35.12
CA CYS A 30 -12.11 10.73 36.11
C CYS A 30 -13.43 9.97 36.31
N ALA A 31 -14.57 10.66 36.32
CA ALA A 31 -15.89 10.04 36.45
C ALA A 31 -16.24 9.19 35.22
N GLU A 32 -16.02 9.72 34.01
CA GLU A 32 -16.19 9.00 32.75
C GLU A 32 -15.28 7.76 32.67
N TYR A 33 -14.03 7.89 33.11
CA TYR A 33 -13.10 6.77 33.20
C TYR A 33 -13.58 5.72 34.21
N ALA A 34 -14.01 6.13 35.40
CA ALA A 34 -14.50 5.23 36.43
C ALA A 34 -15.75 4.47 35.97
N GLU A 35 -16.68 5.15 35.30
CA GLU A 35 -17.88 4.54 34.72
C GLU A 35 -17.52 3.54 33.62
N SER A 36 -16.63 3.93 32.70
CA SER A 36 -16.15 3.07 31.62
C SER A 36 -15.44 1.82 32.16
N ARG A 37 -14.63 1.99 33.20
CA ARG A 37 -13.94 0.90 33.89
C ARG A 37 -14.93 -0.04 34.57
N GLN A 38 -15.96 0.48 35.24
CA GLN A 38 -16.99 -0.35 35.87
C GLN A 38 -17.79 -1.14 34.82
N LYS A 39 -18.16 -0.51 33.70
CA LYS A 39 -18.82 -1.18 32.57
C LYS A 39 -17.96 -2.33 32.03
N LEU A 40 -16.67 -2.07 31.80
CA LEU A 40 -15.74 -3.10 31.34
C LEU A 40 -15.59 -4.24 32.34
N LEU A 41 -15.45 -3.95 33.63
CA LEU A 41 -15.35 -4.98 34.68
C LEU A 41 -16.60 -5.86 34.72
N ARG A 42 -17.80 -5.29 34.59
CA ARG A 42 -19.04 -6.10 34.51
C ARG A 42 -19.05 -7.04 33.31
N ILE A 43 -18.50 -6.61 32.17
CA ILE A 43 -18.37 -7.43 30.97
C ILE A 43 -17.33 -8.54 31.18
N LEU A 44 -16.17 -8.21 31.76
CA LEU A 44 -15.08 -9.16 31.98
C LEU A 44 -15.42 -10.23 33.03
N LEU A 45 -16.18 -9.86 34.06
CA LEU A 45 -16.64 -10.79 35.11
C LEU A 45 -17.73 -11.75 34.63
N ASN A 46 -18.37 -11.48 33.49
CA ASN A 46 -19.30 -12.41 32.85
C ASN A 46 -18.61 -13.09 31.67
N GLU A 47 -18.30 -14.38 31.80
CA GLU A 47 -17.53 -15.14 30.82
C GLU A 47 -18.13 -15.12 29.40
N LYS A 48 -19.47 -15.20 29.30
CA LYS A 48 -20.18 -15.13 28.01
C LYS A 48 -20.06 -13.73 27.39
N ALA A 49 -20.28 -12.70 28.19
CA ALA A 49 -20.17 -11.31 27.74
C ALA A 49 -18.72 -10.96 27.34
N CYS A 50 -17.75 -11.41 28.13
CA CYS A 50 -16.32 -11.26 27.86
C CYS A 50 -15.92 -11.88 26.52
N ARG A 51 -16.32 -13.13 26.25
CA ARG A 51 -16.05 -13.78 24.95
C ARG A 51 -16.63 -13.02 23.76
N VAL A 52 -17.88 -12.57 23.88
CA VAL A 52 -18.54 -11.79 22.81
C VAL A 52 -17.83 -10.44 22.61
N TRP A 53 -17.47 -9.77 23.71
CA TRP A 53 -16.79 -8.48 23.69
C TRP A 53 -15.40 -8.58 23.05
N VAL A 54 -14.59 -9.59 23.41
CA VAL A 54 -13.28 -9.83 22.79
C VAL A 54 -13.43 -10.11 21.30
N LYS A 55 -14.35 -10.99 20.91
CA LYS A 55 -14.59 -11.30 19.50
C LYS A 55 -14.97 -10.05 18.70
N GLY A 56 -15.89 -9.23 19.22
CA GLY A 56 -16.28 -7.98 18.59
C GLY A 56 -15.10 -7.02 18.43
N HIS A 57 -14.31 -6.83 19.49
CA HIS A 57 -13.12 -5.97 19.45
C HIS A 57 -12.06 -6.45 18.46
N CYS A 58 -11.81 -7.76 18.37
CA CYS A 58 -10.89 -8.32 17.39
C CYS A 58 -11.38 -8.06 15.96
N LEU A 59 -12.67 -8.31 15.69
CA LEU A 59 -13.26 -8.03 14.39
C LEU A 59 -13.14 -6.54 14.03
N ASP A 60 -13.48 -5.63 14.95
CA ASP A 60 -13.36 -4.20 14.70
C ASP A 60 -11.92 -3.76 14.40
N ALA A 61 -10.95 -4.35 15.11
CA ALA A 61 -9.53 -4.11 14.87
C ALA A 61 -9.10 -4.62 13.48
N GLU A 62 -9.58 -5.80 13.07
CA GLU A 62 -9.32 -6.34 11.73
C GLU A 62 -9.94 -5.46 10.63
N HIS A 63 -11.18 -5.00 10.81
CA HIS A 63 -11.85 -4.09 9.86
C HIS A 63 -11.12 -2.74 9.77
N LYS A 64 -10.59 -2.23 10.89
CA LYS A 64 -9.76 -1.01 10.87
C LYS A 64 -8.44 -1.25 10.14
N ARG A 65 -7.78 -2.38 10.40
CA ARG A 65 -6.53 -2.76 9.72
C ARG A 65 -6.74 -2.90 8.21
N ALA A 66 -7.82 -3.57 7.79
CA ALA A 66 -8.15 -3.76 6.38
C ALA A 66 -8.35 -2.41 5.66
N ARG A 67 -9.10 -1.48 6.27
CA ARG A 67 -9.29 -0.14 5.73
C ARG A 67 -7.99 0.65 5.61
N LEU A 68 -7.11 0.57 6.60
CA LEU A 68 -5.80 1.22 6.54
C LEU A 68 -4.91 0.65 5.43
N ILE A 69 -4.95 -0.68 5.23
CA ILE A 69 -4.22 -1.34 4.15
C ILE A 69 -4.77 -0.92 2.78
N GLU A 70 -6.09 -0.88 2.63
CA GLU A 70 -6.74 -0.43 1.40
C GLU A 70 -6.38 1.02 1.06
N GLN A 71 -6.49 1.93 2.03
CA GLN A 71 -6.06 3.33 1.86
C GLN A 71 -4.58 3.43 1.50
N TRP A 72 -3.73 2.63 2.15
CA TRP A 72 -2.30 2.59 1.83
C TRP A 72 -2.05 2.15 0.38
N HIS A 73 -2.81 1.17 -0.11
CA HIS A 73 -2.73 0.73 -1.50
C HIS A 73 -3.25 1.78 -2.49
N GLU A 74 -4.36 2.45 -2.20
CA GLU A 74 -4.91 3.52 -3.04
C GLU A 74 -3.92 4.67 -3.19
N VAL A 75 -3.35 5.13 -2.07
CA VAL A 75 -2.36 6.21 -2.07
C VAL A 75 -1.12 5.83 -2.88
N ARG A 76 -0.74 4.55 -2.90
CA ARG A 76 0.46 4.06 -3.58
C ARG A 76 0.24 3.44 -4.97
N ALA A 77 -1.01 3.39 -5.43
CA ALA A 77 -1.36 2.89 -6.75
C ALA A 77 -0.52 3.53 -7.88
N PRO A 78 -0.30 4.87 -7.92
CA PRO A 78 0.46 5.46 -9.00
C PRO A 78 1.96 5.10 -8.95
N GLU A 79 2.56 4.91 -7.77
CA GLU A 79 3.94 4.43 -7.64
C GLU A 79 4.08 2.97 -8.09
N VAL A 80 3.10 2.13 -7.76
CA VAL A 80 3.06 0.74 -8.22
C VAL A 80 2.97 0.72 -9.75
N GLU A 81 2.07 1.49 -10.35
CA GLU A 81 1.92 1.57 -11.80
C GLU A 81 3.23 2.04 -12.47
N LYS A 82 3.86 3.09 -11.94
CA LYS A 82 5.16 3.56 -12.44
C LYS A 82 6.25 2.50 -12.33
N ALA A 83 6.30 1.76 -11.22
CA ALA A 83 7.25 0.68 -11.02
C ALA A 83 7.00 -0.48 -11.99
N GLU A 84 5.75 -0.87 -12.20
CA GLU A 84 5.37 -1.90 -13.18
C GLU A 84 5.77 -1.49 -14.61
N GLN A 85 5.48 -0.24 -15.01
CA GLN A 85 5.92 0.28 -16.30
C GLN A 85 7.46 0.27 -16.44
N ALA A 86 8.19 0.64 -15.38
CA ALA A 86 9.64 0.57 -15.38
C ALA A 86 10.16 -0.87 -15.50
N VAL A 87 9.53 -1.83 -14.83
CA VAL A 87 9.87 -3.26 -14.96
C VAL A 87 9.67 -3.74 -16.39
N VAL A 88 8.55 -3.40 -17.04
CA VAL A 88 8.30 -3.75 -18.44
C VAL A 88 9.39 -3.17 -19.35
N GLN A 89 9.73 -1.89 -19.17
CA GLN A 89 10.81 -1.25 -19.92
C GLN A 89 12.16 -1.95 -19.75
N LEU A 90 12.52 -2.30 -18.51
CA LEU A 90 13.75 -3.02 -18.21
C LEU A 90 13.75 -4.44 -18.79
N GLN A 91 12.60 -5.12 -18.82
CA GLN A 91 12.47 -6.44 -19.45
C GLN A 91 12.68 -6.35 -20.97
N THR A 92 12.10 -5.35 -21.63
CA THR A 92 12.32 -5.07 -23.06
C THR A 92 13.79 -4.87 -23.35
N LEU A 93 14.51 -4.16 -22.48
CA LEU A 93 15.95 -4.03 -22.60
C LEU A 93 16.66 -5.34 -22.34
N ALA A 94 16.35 -6.08 -21.27
CA ALA A 94 17.06 -7.30 -20.88
C ALA A 94 16.96 -8.40 -21.94
N ARG A 95 15.84 -8.47 -22.67
CA ARG A 95 15.59 -9.45 -23.73
C ARG A 95 15.16 -8.75 -25.02
N PRO A 96 16.08 -8.11 -25.75
CA PRO A 96 15.76 -7.46 -27.01
C PRO A 96 15.24 -8.47 -28.03
N SER A 97 14.27 -8.08 -28.85
CA SER A 97 13.78 -8.90 -29.95
C SER A 97 14.93 -9.32 -30.88
N ARG A 98 14.93 -10.58 -31.32
CA ARG A 98 15.92 -11.11 -32.29
C ARG A 98 15.92 -10.37 -33.63
N ARG A 99 14.87 -9.60 -33.91
CA ARG A 99 14.72 -8.79 -35.13
C ARG A 99 15.53 -7.49 -35.09
N ILE A 100 16.10 -7.12 -33.95
CA ILE A 100 16.90 -5.90 -33.80
C ILE A 100 18.26 -6.11 -34.51
N PRO A 101 18.65 -5.22 -35.43
CA PRO A 101 19.96 -5.27 -36.10
C PRO A 101 21.12 -5.34 -35.11
N GLU A 102 22.20 -6.01 -35.48
CA GLU A 102 23.35 -6.23 -34.58
C GLU A 102 23.99 -4.91 -34.16
N GLU A 103 24.06 -3.93 -35.05
CA GLU A 103 24.60 -2.60 -34.77
C GLU A 103 23.79 -1.88 -33.69
N VAL A 104 22.46 -2.03 -33.72
CA VAL A 104 21.56 -1.46 -32.72
C VAL A 104 21.68 -2.21 -31.40
N ARG A 105 21.81 -3.56 -31.44
CA ARG A 105 22.08 -4.35 -30.23
C ARG A 105 23.40 -3.96 -29.55
N ALA A 106 24.44 -3.70 -30.33
CA ALA A 106 25.72 -3.21 -29.83
C ALA A 106 25.59 -1.81 -29.19
N ARG A 107 24.84 -0.89 -29.82
CA ARG A 107 24.53 0.44 -29.23
C ARG A 107 23.75 0.33 -27.92
N ILE A 108 22.70 -0.48 -27.88
CA ILE A 108 21.91 -0.75 -26.67
C ILE A 108 22.82 -1.31 -25.55
N ALA A 109 23.69 -2.28 -25.86
CA ALA A 109 24.60 -2.87 -24.89
C ALA A 109 25.62 -1.86 -24.35
N MET A 110 26.10 -0.95 -25.19
CA MET A 110 27.01 0.14 -24.78
C MET A 110 26.29 1.16 -23.89
N LEU A 111 25.07 1.57 -24.25
CA LEU A 111 24.26 2.50 -23.46
C LEU A 111 23.91 1.92 -22.07
N LYS A 112 23.55 0.64 -21.99
CA LYS A 112 23.35 -0.07 -20.71
C LYS A 112 24.59 -0.07 -19.84
N ARG A 113 25.77 -0.36 -20.40
CA ARG A 113 27.04 -0.35 -19.65
C ARG A 113 27.38 1.03 -19.09
N ARG A 114 26.93 2.09 -19.76
CA ARG A 114 27.06 3.49 -19.31
C ARG A 114 25.96 3.95 -18.35
N GLY A 115 25.00 3.08 -18.00
CA GLY A 115 23.84 3.43 -17.17
C GLY A 115 22.77 4.27 -17.88
N ASN A 116 22.87 4.48 -19.19
CA ASN A 116 21.89 5.25 -19.97
C ASN A 116 20.75 4.36 -20.47
N PHE A 117 19.86 3.96 -19.57
CA PHE A 117 18.72 3.08 -19.89
C PHE A 117 17.67 3.78 -20.75
N GLN A 118 17.45 5.09 -20.57
CA GLN A 118 16.50 5.85 -21.39
C GLN A 118 16.95 5.93 -22.85
N GLY A 119 18.25 6.19 -23.10
CA GLY A 119 18.82 6.14 -24.44
C GLY A 119 18.70 4.74 -25.05
N ALA A 120 18.94 3.70 -24.27
CA ALA A 120 18.78 2.32 -24.73
C ALA A 120 17.31 1.99 -25.10
N LEU A 121 16.34 2.51 -24.34
CA LEU A 121 14.91 2.34 -24.65
C LEU A 121 14.52 3.07 -25.94
N ASN A 122 15.08 4.25 -26.18
CA ASN A 122 14.82 5.01 -27.40
C ASN A 122 15.31 4.26 -28.64
N GLU A 123 16.49 3.63 -28.59
CA GLU A 123 16.99 2.79 -29.70
C GLU A 123 16.03 1.63 -30.03
N VAL A 124 15.39 1.02 -29.02
CA VAL A 124 14.38 -0.02 -29.25
C VAL A 124 13.10 0.56 -29.86
N ARG A 125 12.59 1.67 -29.31
CA ARG A 125 11.35 2.31 -29.79
C ARG A 125 11.46 2.80 -31.24
N LEU A 126 12.62 3.34 -31.63
CA LEU A 126 12.86 3.82 -32.98
C LEU A 126 12.69 2.72 -34.04
N LEU A 127 12.98 1.46 -33.68
CA LEU A 127 12.79 0.31 -34.55
C LEU A 127 11.33 -0.18 -34.60
N ASP A 128 10.59 -0.02 -33.50
CA ASP A 128 9.16 -0.39 -33.45
C ASP A 128 8.27 0.61 -34.22
N THR A 129 8.72 1.86 -34.41
CA THR A 129 7.96 2.92 -35.11
C THR A 129 8.09 2.95 -36.62
N VAL A 130 8.93 2.12 -37.24
CA VAL A 130 9.01 2.05 -38.71
C VAL A 130 7.77 1.32 -39.24
N PRO A 131 6.87 1.95 -40.01
CA PRO A 131 5.72 1.26 -40.57
C PRO A 131 6.21 0.15 -41.49
N ARG A 132 5.71 -1.06 -41.27
CA ARG A 132 5.80 -2.16 -42.23
C ARG A 132 5.38 -1.63 -43.61
N SER A 133 6.32 -1.55 -44.53
CA SER A 133 6.01 -1.67 -45.95
C SER A 133 5.20 -2.95 -46.09
N GLN A 134 3.94 -2.81 -46.50
CA GLN A 134 2.99 -3.90 -46.64
C GLN A 134 3.54 -4.92 -47.64
N SER A 135 4.13 -6.01 -47.16
CA SER A 135 4.25 -7.22 -47.96
C SER A 135 2.91 -7.96 -47.87
N VAL A 136 2.22 -7.97 -49.00
CA VAL A 136 0.97 -8.65 -49.30
C VAL A 136 1.01 -10.13 -48.88
N GLY A 137 -0.09 -10.60 -48.29
CA GLY A 137 -0.52 -12.00 -48.37
C GLY A 137 -0.21 -12.91 -47.18
N GLN A 138 -1.15 -13.05 -46.25
CA GLN A 138 -1.94 -14.28 -46.01
C GLN A 138 -2.58 -14.29 -44.61
N PRO A 139 -3.83 -14.79 -44.47
CA PRO A 139 -4.56 -14.80 -43.21
C PRO A 139 -4.34 -16.11 -42.45
N VAL A 140 -3.93 -16.06 -41.18
CA VAL A 140 -4.00 -17.26 -40.31
C VAL A 140 -4.39 -16.89 -38.88
N ASN A 141 -5.61 -17.32 -38.56
CA ASN A 141 -6.16 -17.72 -37.26
C ASN A 141 -5.96 -16.82 -36.03
N ARG A 142 -7.04 -16.06 -35.80
CA ARG A 142 -7.54 -15.57 -34.54
C ARG A 142 -7.67 -16.72 -33.52
N MET A 143 -6.71 -16.86 -32.60
CA MET A 143 -6.94 -17.60 -31.36
C MET A 143 -7.38 -16.63 -30.27
N SER A 144 -8.62 -16.85 -29.84
CA SER A 144 -9.32 -16.14 -28.77
C SER A 144 -8.61 -16.36 -27.43
N LEU A 145 -8.07 -15.28 -26.85
CA LEU A 145 -7.68 -15.28 -25.44
C LEU A 145 -8.94 -14.97 -24.61
N GLN A 146 -9.48 -15.99 -23.94
CA GLN A 146 -10.47 -15.81 -22.89
C GLN A 146 -9.82 -15.13 -21.66
N PRO A 147 -10.54 -14.25 -20.93
CA PRO A 147 -10.01 -13.67 -19.70
C PRO A 147 -9.94 -14.71 -18.59
N LEU A 148 -8.83 -14.68 -17.84
CA LEU A 148 -8.59 -15.46 -16.64
C LEU A 148 -9.56 -15.03 -15.53
N GLU A 149 -10.61 -15.82 -15.30
CA GLU A 149 -11.55 -15.66 -14.19
C GLU A 149 -10.81 -15.62 -12.85
N ARG A 150 -10.80 -14.45 -12.20
CA ARG A 150 -10.37 -14.27 -10.81
C ARG A 150 -11.28 -15.10 -9.90
N GLY A 151 -10.70 -16.10 -9.26
CA GLY A 151 -11.38 -16.96 -8.29
C GLY A 151 -12.03 -16.17 -7.15
N ARG A 152 -13.35 -15.95 -7.27
CA ARG A 152 -14.24 -15.74 -6.12
C ARG A 152 -14.42 -17.09 -5.43
N ARG A 153 -13.74 -17.30 -4.29
CA ARG A 153 -14.16 -18.33 -3.34
C ARG A 153 -15.40 -17.82 -2.60
N GLY A 154 -16.57 -18.25 -3.07
CA GLY A 154 -17.82 -18.15 -2.32
C GLY A 154 -17.75 -19.08 -1.12
N HIS A 155 -17.95 -18.52 0.07
CA HIS A 155 -18.27 -19.31 1.25
C HIS A 155 -19.68 -19.85 1.09
N GLN A 156 -19.76 -21.16 0.92
CA GLN A 156 -20.99 -21.93 0.85
C GLN A 156 -21.60 -21.99 2.26
N GLU A 157 -22.76 -21.36 2.41
CA GLU A 157 -23.65 -21.54 3.56
C GLU A 157 -24.08 -23.02 3.62
N GLN A 158 -23.60 -23.76 4.62
CA GLN A 158 -24.24 -25.00 5.03
C GLN A 158 -25.46 -24.66 5.87
N LYS A 159 -26.63 -24.73 5.23
CA LYS A 159 -27.91 -24.99 5.88
C LYS A 159 -27.82 -26.37 6.54
N MET A 160 -27.92 -26.43 7.86
CA MET A 160 -28.35 -27.63 8.57
C MET A 160 -29.78 -27.38 9.04
N SER A 161 -30.71 -28.12 8.43
CA SER A 161 -32.04 -28.37 8.96
C SER A 161 -31.97 -29.51 9.98
N LEU A 162 -32.95 -29.47 10.90
CA LEU A 162 -33.25 -30.35 12.04
C LEU A 162 -32.52 -29.98 13.34
#